data_AF-A0A381W583-F1
#
_entry.id   AF-A0A381W583-F1
#
_cell.length_a   1.000
_cell.length_b   1.000
_cell.length_c   1.000
_cell.angle_alpha   90.00
_cell.angle_beta   90.00
_cell.angle_gamma   90.00
#
_symmetry.space_group_name_H-M   'P 1'
#
loop_
_entity.id
_entity.type
_entity.pdbx_description
1 polymer ?
#
loop_
_entity_poly.entity_id
_entity_poly.type
_entity_poly.pdbx_seq_one_letter_code
_entity_poly.pdbx_strand_id
1 'polypeptide(L)'
;MAFTTTPNIVHADSQLLSLVTIIENARGHIKSDIQSVDNIPGEVYRLYDEGNKEANLLIKAVEMEDTVSSKQHFIAAMTAFKKISIIIADLESQKVEKTVPIQGLLIKKYESNVKKLKIIADRLKVDIDFQQIDQLLTLAKSNYAQSEFEQNEQVLSKITSEGKQINKILYEINLQNKIHKAKLFAQKYTERINNLISQATKIGLLQNAQELERTKTHLLNANTTSQISQNIKIVIVIQQKLQGVQEIHEAKILNIKSTLNSLEQKAKSLSHDVTEYKASGHFLKKAFYLIDGAKKDLQANPDLALKKIKVIKDIFMKIEKMIYISS
;
A
#
# COMPACT_ATOMS: atom_id res chain seq x y z
N MET A 1 26.73 18.51 -7.84
CA MET A 1 25.86 17.68 -6.97
C MET A 1 25.15 16.69 -7.88
N ALA A 2 25.48 15.40 -7.76
CA ALA A 2 24.87 14.35 -8.56
C ALA A 2 23.42 14.14 -8.09
N PHE A 3 22.46 14.34 -8.99
CA PHE A 3 21.07 13.99 -8.74
C PHE A 3 20.93 12.48 -8.87
N THR A 4 20.81 11.78 -7.74
CA THR A 4 20.38 10.39 -7.73
C THR A 4 18.87 10.36 -7.95
N THR A 5 18.44 10.01 -9.16
CA THR A 5 17.06 9.62 -9.42
C THR A 5 16.81 8.32 -8.68
N THR A 6 16.14 8.40 -7.53
CA THR A 6 15.56 7.22 -6.88
C THR A 6 14.65 6.51 -7.89
N PRO A 7 14.81 5.20 -8.11
CA PRO A 7 13.97 4.47 -9.05
C PRO A 7 12.52 4.59 -8.59
N ASN A 8 11.68 5.02 -9.53
CA ASN A 8 10.23 5.05 -9.36
C ASN A 8 9.78 3.60 -9.19
N ILE A 9 9.51 3.16 -7.95
CA ILE A 9 8.86 1.87 -7.72
C ILE A 9 7.38 2.07 -8.02
N VAL A 10 7.04 1.98 -9.31
CA VAL A 10 5.66 1.89 -9.79
C VAL A 10 5.23 0.44 -9.52
N HIS A 11 4.14 0.29 -8.77
CA HIS A 11 3.69 -1.02 -8.32
C HIS A 11 2.58 -1.54 -9.23
N ALA A 12 2.89 -2.66 -9.87
CA ALA A 12 2.02 -3.41 -10.78
C ALA A 12 0.58 -3.56 -10.29
N ASP A 13 -0.34 -3.55 -11.26
CA ASP A 13 -1.77 -3.81 -11.08
C ASP A 13 -2.01 -5.03 -10.16
N SER A 14 -2.98 -4.89 -9.26
CA SER A 14 -3.50 -5.97 -8.39
C SER A 14 -3.81 -7.28 -9.13
N GLN A 15 -4.16 -7.22 -10.42
CA GLN A 15 -4.35 -8.39 -11.26
C GLN A 15 -3.03 -9.10 -11.59
N LEU A 16 -1.95 -8.34 -11.87
CA LEU A 16 -0.64 -8.90 -12.19
C LEU A 16 0.01 -9.57 -10.97
N LEU A 17 -0.13 -8.98 -9.78
CA LEU A 17 0.32 -9.59 -8.54
C LEU A 17 -0.41 -10.92 -8.22
N SER A 18 -1.67 -11.05 -8.63
CA SER A 18 -2.41 -12.30 -8.47
C SER A 18 -1.85 -13.43 -9.35
N LEU A 19 -1.34 -13.11 -10.55
CA LEU A 19 -0.68 -14.08 -11.43
C LEU A 19 0.59 -14.66 -10.78
N VAL A 20 1.41 -13.80 -10.17
CA VAL A 20 2.61 -14.21 -9.43
C VAL A 20 2.24 -15.14 -8.26
N THR A 21 1.21 -14.79 -7.51
CA THR A 21 0.76 -15.63 -6.38
C THR A 21 0.31 -17.02 -6.87
N ILE A 22 -0.44 -17.08 -7.97
CA ILE A 22 -0.89 -18.36 -8.55
C ILE A 22 0.30 -19.20 -9.01
N ILE A 23 1.30 -18.59 -9.69
CA ILE A 23 2.43 -19.35 -10.22
C ILE A 23 3.33 -19.89 -9.12
N GLU A 24 3.56 -19.13 -8.05
CA GLU A 24 4.36 -19.60 -6.91
C GLU A 24 3.68 -20.76 -6.18
N ASN A 25 2.35 -20.70 -6.01
CA ASN A 25 1.59 -21.81 -5.45
C ASN A 25 1.66 -23.05 -6.36
N ALA A 26 1.48 -22.88 -7.67
CA ALA A 26 1.58 -23.98 -8.63
C ALA A 26 2.99 -24.60 -8.62
N ARG A 27 4.04 -23.78 -8.59
CA ARG A 27 5.43 -24.22 -8.49
C ARG A 27 5.66 -25.06 -7.24
N GLY A 28 5.17 -24.61 -6.09
CA GLY A 28 5.27 -25.34 -4.83
C GLY A 28 4.55 -26.70 -4.87
N HIS A 29 3.33 -26.74 -5.40
CA HIS A 29 2.57 -27.98 -5.56
C HIS A 29 3.25 -28.96 -6.50
N ILE A 30 3.65 -28.53 -7.70
CA ILE A 30 4.33 -29.40 -8.67
C ILE A 30 5.63 -29.96 -8.13
N LYS A 31 6.42 -29.15 -7.42
CA LYS A 31 7.65 -29.63 -6.77
C LYS A 31 7.36 -30.76 -5.78
N SER A 32 6.32 -30.60 -4.98
CA SER A 32 5.87 -31.63 -4.04
C SER A 32 5.45 -32.90 -4.76
N ASP A 33 4.67 -32.78 -5.84
CA ASP A 33 4.17 -33.91 -6.63
C ASP A 33 5.33 -34.71 -7.25
N ILE A 34 6.33 -34.01 -7.83
CA ILE A 34 7.56 -34.61 -8.37
C ILE A 34 8.31 -35.40 -7.29
N GLN A 35 8.39 -34.86 -6.07
CA GLN A 35 9.10 -35.50 -4.95
C GLN A 35 8.35 -36.70 -4.37
N SER A 36 7.04 -36.80 -4.58
CA SER A 36 6.21 -37.87 -4.03
C SER A 36 6.11 -39.12 -4.89
N VAL A 37 6.57 -39.09 -6.14
CA VAL A 37 6.46 -40.21 -7.08
C VAL A 37 7.83 -40.79 -7.40
N ASP A 38 7.96 -42.12 -7.30
CA ASP A 38 9.17 -42.84 -7.70
C ASP A 38 9.29 -42.93 -9.22
N ASN A 39 10.53 -42.96 -9.74
CA ASN A 39 10.83 -43.12 -11.18
C ASN A 39 10.24 -42.03 -12.09
N ILE A 40 10.35 -40.76 -11.68
CA ILE A 40 9.97 -39.61 -12.50
C ILE A 40 10.77 -39.57 -13.83
N PRO A 41 10.10 -39.47 -15.00
CA PRO A 41 10.76 -39.30 -16.29
C PRO A 41 11.60 -38.02 -16.35
N GLY A 42 12.74 -38.07 -17.03
CA GLY A 42 13.61 -36.91 -17.22
C GLY A 42 12.93 -35.68 -17.85
N GLU A 43 11.89 -35.92 -18.67
CA GLU A 43 11.08 -34.85 -19.26
C GLU A 43 10.36 -33.98 -18.22
N VAL A 44 9.97 -34.54 -17.07
CA VAL A 44 9.30 -33.80 -16.01
C VAL A 44 10.22 -32.73 -15.42
N TYR A 45 11.50 -33.05 -15.21
CA TYR A 45 12.49 -32.07 -14.73
C TYR A 45 12.70 -30.94 -15.75
N ARG A 46 12.80 -31.28 -17.04
CA ARG A 46 12.93 -30.29 -18.11
C ARG A 46 11.74 -29.34 -18.17
N LEU A 47 10.51 -29.86 -18.08
CA LEU A 47 9.29 -29.06 -18.03
C LEU A 47 9.22 -28.21 -16.76
N TYR A 48 9.72 -28.72 -15.64
CA TYR A 48 9.74 -27.97 -14.38
C TYR A 48 10.70 -26.78 -14.47
N ASP A 49 11.88 -26.98 -15.04
CA ASP A 49 12.85 -25.91 -15.30
C ASP A 49 12.32 -24.87 -16.29
N GLU A 50 11.64 -25.30 -17.36
CA GLU A 50 10.96 -24.41 -18.31
C GLU A 50 9.87 -23.59 -17.62
N GLY A 51 9.01 -24.23 -16.83
CA GLY A 51 7.98 -23.56 -16.04
C GLY A 51 8.56 -22.56 -15.04
N ASN A 52 9.67 -22.89 -14.37
CA ASN A 52 10.37 -21.98 -13.46
C ASN A 52 10.97 -20.78 -14.18
N LYS A 53 11.57 -21.01 -15.35
CA LYS A 53 12.14 -19.93 -16.17
C LYS A 53 11.05 -18.92 -16.55
N GLU A 54 9.92 -19.39 -17.05
CA GLU A 54 8.79 -18.53 -17.43
C GLU A 54 8.16 -17.85 -16.22
N ALA A 55 8.04 -18.55 -15.08
CA ALA A 55 7.53 -17.96 -13.86
C ALA A 55 8.44 -16.83 -13.31
N ASN A 56 9.76 -16.95 -13.46
CA ASN A 56 10.70 -15.89 -13.11
C ASN A 56 10.63 -14.71 -14.09
N LEU A 57 10.36 -14.96 -15.38
CA LEU A 57 10.12 -13.90 -16.36
C LEU A 57 8.80 -13.16 -16.10
N LEU A 58 7.75 -13.86 -15.66
CA LEU A 58 6.50 -13.26 -15.18
C LEU A 58 6.77 -12.27 -14.04
N ILE A 59 7.55 -12.66 -13.02
CA ILE A 59 7.87 -11.78 -11.88
C ILE A 59 8.51 -10.47 -12.38
N LYS A 60 9.49 -10.58 -13.28
CA LYS A 60 10.15 -9.40 -13.87
C LYS A 60 9.19 -8.54 -14.69
N ALA A 61 8.34 -9.16 -15.51
CA ALA A 61 7.35 -8.45 -16.32
C ALA A 61 6.32 -7.72 -15.44
N VAL A 62 5.91 -8.34 -14.32
CA VAL A 62 5.04 -7.71 -13.32
C VAL A 62 5.74 -6.51 -12.69
N GLU A 63 7.00 -6.64 -12.26
CA GLU A 63 7.79 -5.51 -11.72
C GLU A 63 7.91 -4.33 -12.70
N MET A 64 7.92 -4.62 -14.01
CA MET A 64 7.96 -3.62 -15.09
C MET A 64 6.57 -3.16 -15.55
N GLU A 65 5.49 -3.63 -14.93
CA GLU A 65 4.09 -3.37 -15.32
C GLU A 65 3.73 -3.76 -16.77
N ASP A 66 4.53 -4.64 -17.39
CA ASP A 66 4.29 -5.14 -18.73
C ASP A 66 3.19 -6.20 -18.70
N THR A 67 1.96 -5.74 -18.91
CA THR A 67 0.76 -6.57 -18.85
C THR A 67 0.73 -7.65 -19.94
N VAL A 68 1.30 -7.37 -21.12
CA VAL A 68 1.29 -8.30 -22.26
C VAL A 68 2.25 -9.45 -21.97
N SER A 69 3.50 -9.13 -21.65
CA SER A 69 4.52 -10.13 -21.33
C SER A 69 4.16 -10.90 -20.07
N SER A 70 3.58 -10.25 -19.05
CA SER A 70 3.10 -10.92 -17.84
C SER A 70 2.09 -12.03 -18.16
N LYS A 71 1.07 -11.74 -18.98
CA LYS A 71 0.07 -12.74 -19.36
C LYS A 71 0.69 -13.88 -20.18
N GLN A 72 1.60 -13.55 -21.09
CA GLN A 72 2.29 -14.53 -21.92
C GLN A 72 3.11 -15.51 -21.07
N HIS A 73 3.98 -14.99 -20.20
CA HIS A 73 4.83 -15.79 -19.33
C HIS A 73 4.01 -16.63 -18.34
N PHE A 74 2.91 -16.08 -17.81
CA PHE A 74 1.98 -16.84 -16.97
C PHE A 74 1.39 -18.07 -17.69
N ILE A 75 0.90 -17.89 -18.92
CA ILE A 75 0.32 -18.98 -19.71
C ILE A 75 1.37 -20.05 -20.03
N ALA A 76 2.57 -19.64 -20.42
CA ALA A 76 3.67 -20.55 -20.73
C ALA A 76 4.05 -21.41 -19.51
N ALA A 77 4.25 -20.76 -18.35
CA ALA A 77 4.59 -21.45 -17.11
C ALA A 77 3.49 -22.42 -16.67
N MET A 78 2.22 -21.99 -16.68
CA MET A 78 1.09 -22.85 -16.31
C MET A 78 0.89 -24.02 -17.29
N THR A 79 1.22 -23.84 -18.56
CA THR A 79 1.17 -24.92 -19.56
C THR A 79 2.20 -26.01 -19.25
N ALA A 80 3.44 -25.61 -18.90
CA ALA A 80 4.48 -26.55 -18.50
C ALA A 80 4.08 -27.32 -17.23
N PHE A 81 3.63 -26.60 -16.19
CA PHE A 81 3.16 -27.21 -14.94
C PHE A 81 1.96 -28.15 -15.15
N LYS A 82 1.00 -27.78 -16.01
CA LYS A 82 -0.13 -28.66 -16.36
C LYS A 82 0.33 -29.96 -17.01
N LYS A 83 1.32 -29.92 -17.92
CA LYS A 83 1.88 -31.12 -18.55
C LYS A 83 2.52 -32.05 -17.51
N ILE A 84 3.23 -31.49 -16.53
CA ILE A 84 3.80 -32.27 -15.43
C ILE A 84 2.69 -32.96 -14.62
N SER A 85 1.64 -32.23 -14.23
CA SER A 85 0.51 -32.84 -13.50
C SER A 85 -0.13 -34.00 -14.26
N ILE A 86 -0.20 -33.94 -15.59
CA ILE A 86 -0.73 -35.03 -16.42
C ILE A 86 0.21 -36.24 -16.36
N ILE A 87 1.51 -36.05 -16.59
CA ILE A 87 2.50 -37.14 -16.54
C ILE A 87 2.51 -37.83 -15.18
N ILE A 88 2.45 -37.05 -14.10
CA ILE A 88 2.42 -37.59 -12.72
C ILE A 88 1.14 -38.38 -12.48
N ALA A 89 -0.02 -37.85 -12.89
CA ALA A 89 -1.30 -38.56 -12.77
C ALA A 89 -1.29 -39.88 -13.55
N ASP A 90 -0.67 -39.92 -14.73
CA ASP A 90 -0.53 -41.13 -15.53
C ASP A 90 0.36 -42.17 -14.81
N LEU A 91 1.49 -41.75 -14.22
CA LEU A 91 2.36 -42.63 -13.43
C LEU A 91 1.66 -43.19 -12.18
N GLU A 92 0.89 -42.36 -11.49
CA GLU A 92 0.07 -42.79 -10.36
C GLU A 92 -1.05 -43.74 -10.80
N SER A 93 -1.67 -43.49 -11.95
CA SER A 93 -2.71 -44.37 -12.51
C SER A 93 -2.18 -45.77 -12.85
N GLN A 94 -0.92 -45.87 -13.30
CA GLN A 94 -0.23 -47.14 -13.54
C GLN A 94 0.08 -47.90 -12.23
N LYS A 95 0.28 -47.21 -11.09
CA LYS A 95 0.35 -47.85 -9.75
C LYS A 95 -1.02 -48.34 -9.26
N VAL A 96 -2.12 -47.79 -9.78
CA VAL A 96 -3.51 -47.99 -9.30
C VAL A 96 -4.33 -48.91 -10.22
N GLU A 97 -3.68 -49.68 -11.11
CA GLU A 97 -4.42 -50.56 -12.05
C GLU A 97 -5.19 -51.71 -11.37
N LYS A 98 -5.20 -51.81 -10.03
CA LYS A 98 -6.12 -52.68 -9.29
C LYS A 98 -6.61 -52.00 -8.01
N THR A 99 -7.81 -51.39 -8.03
CA THR A 99 -8.92 -51.59 -7.05
C THR A 99 -9.85 -50.38 -6.76
N VAL A 100 -9.66 -49.17 -7.32
CA VAL A 100 -10.67 -48.08 -7.17
C VAL A 100 -10.88 -47.32 -8.49
N PRO A 101 -12.09 -47.32 -9.10
CA PRO A 101 -12.36 -46.54 -10.30
C PRO A 101 -12.19 -45.02 -10.08
N ILE A 102 -11.52 -44.35 -11.02
CA ILE A 102 -11.16 -42.91 -11.02
C ILE A 102 -12.33 -42.00 -10.63
N GLN A 103 -13.55 -42.33 -11.06
CA GLN A 103 -14.76 -41.56 -10.74
C GLN A 103 -15.04 -41.46 -9.23
N GLY A 104 -14.70 -42.49 -8.44
CA GLY A 104 -14.91 -42.49 -6.99
C GLY A 104 -14.03 -41.46 -6.27
N LEU A 105 -12.79 -41.27 -6.74
CA LEU A 105 -11.89 -40.22 -6.24
C LEU A 105 -12.40 -38.83 -6.64
N LEU A 106 -12.90 -38.69 -7.88
CA LEU A 106 -13.42 -37.44 -8.39
C LEU A 106 -14.68 -36.97 -7.63
N ILE A 107 -15.59 -37.89 -7.29
CA ILE A 107 -16.77 -37.60 -6.44
C ILE A 107 -16.34 -37.02 -5.10
N LYS A 108 -15.40 -37.68 -4.39
CA LYS A 108 -14.88 -37.18 -3.09
C LYS A 108 -14.27 -35.78 -3.22
N LYS A 109 -13.57 -35.51 -4.32
CA LYS A 109 -13.01 -34.18 -4.60
C LYS A 109 -14.11 -33.13 -4.77
N TYR A 110 -15.18 -33.45 -5.50
CA TYR A 110 -16.31 -32.55 -5.64
C TYR A 110 -17.03 -32.29 -4.30
N GLU A 111 -17.25 -33.31 -3.47
CA GLU A 111 -17.83 -33.13 -2.13
C GLU A 111 -17.01 -32.15 -1.28
N SER A 112 -15.69 -32.32 -1.26
CA SER A 112 -14.76 -31.42 -0.55
C SER A 112 -14.84 -29.99 -1.09
N ASN A 113 -14.92 -29.83 -2.41
CA ASN A 113 -15.02 -28.52 -3.05
C ASN A 113 -16.37 -27.84 -2.75
N VAL A 114 -17.49 -28.56 -2.83
CA VAL A 114 -18.82 -28.03 -2.49
C VAL A 114 -18.87 -27.62 -1.02
N LYS A 115 -18.30 -28.41 -0.11
CA LYS A 115 -18.17 -28.03 1.30
C LYS A 115 -17.37 -26.73 1.48
N LYS A 116 -16.28 -26.54 0.75
CA LYS A 116 -15.51 -25.29 0.77
C LYS A 116 -16.34 -24.10 0.25
N LEU A 117 -17.11 -24.29 -0.82
CA LEU A 117 -17.98 -23.25 -1.37
C LEU A 117 -19.06 -22.81 -0.35
N LYS A 118 -19.69 -23.78 0.35
CA LYS A 118 -20.63 -23.50 1.45
C LYS A 118 -19.99 -22.67 2.57
N ILE A 119 -18.81 -23.06 3.05
CA ILE A 119 -18.05 -22.31 4.06
C ILE A 119 -17.74 -20.88 3.59
N ILE A 120 -17.42 -20.69 2.30
CA ILE A 120 -17.17 -19.36 1.73
C ILE A 120 -18.47 -18.54 1.72
N ALA A 121 -19.60 -19.13 1.29
CA ALA A 121 -20.91 -18.48 1.30
C ALA A 121 -21.28 -18.00 2.72
N ASP A 122 -21.14 -18.88 3.72
CA ASP A 122 -21.39 -18.55 5.14
C ASP A 122 -20.51 -17.39 5.62
N ARG A 123 -19.21 -17.42 5.32
CA ARG A 123 -18.27 -16.35 5.68
C ARG A 123 -18.62 -15.02 5.02
N LEU A 124 -19.10 -15.06 3.79
CA LEU A 124 -19.54 -13.88 3.06
C LEU A 124 -20.96 -13.44 3.46
N LYS A 125 -21.68 -14.26 4.23
CA LYS A 125 -23.10 -14.08 4.62
C LYS A 125 -24.01 -13.93 3.40
N VAL A 126 -23.80 -14.78 2.40
CA VAL A 126 -24.57 -14.78 1.16
C VAL A 126 -25.42 -16.03 1.13
N ASP A 127 -26.70 -15.85 0.80
CA ASP A 127 -27.61 -16.96 0.55
C ASP A 127 -27.38 -17.48 -0.88
N ILE A 128 -26.82 -18.68 -1.00
CA ILE A 128 -26.60 -19.37 -2.27
C ILE A 128 -27.36 -20.69 -2.18
N ASP A 129 -28.17 -20.99 -3.20
CA ASP A 129 -28.83 -22.28 -3.30
C ASP A 129 -27.82 -23.37 -3.70
N PHE A 130 -27.61 -24.34 -2.81
CA PHE A 130 -26.77 -25.51 -3.06
C PHE A 130 -27.58 -26.78 -3.36
N GLN A 131 -28.91 -26.71 -3.39
CA GLN A 131 -29.78 -27.87 -3.53
C GLN A 131 -29.48 -28.65 -4.82
N GLN A 132 -29.30 -27.96 -5.95
CA GLN A 132 -29.03 -28.59 -7.24
C GLN A 132 -27.68 -29.35 -7.22
N ILE A 133 -26.61 -28.74 -6.70
CA ILE A 133 -25.30 -29.40 -6.67
C ILE A 133 -25.25 -30.53 -5.64
N ASP A 134 -25.99 -30.44 -4.54
CA ASP A 134 -26.14 -31.52 -3.55
C ASP A 134 -26.91 -32.72 -4.13
N GLN A 135 -27.96 -32.47 -4.90
CA GLN A 135 -28.70 -33.51 -5.62
C GLN A 135 -27.81 -34.20 -6.66
N LEU A 136 -27.04 -33.43 -7.43
CA LEU A 136 -26.08 -33.97 -8.41
C LEU A 136 -24.99 -34.82 -7.74
N LEU A 137 -24.45 -34.38 -6.59
CA LEU A 137 -23.49 -35.16 -5.81
C LEU A 137 -24.09 -36.49 -5.31
N THR A 138 -25.35 -36.47 -4.88
CA THR A 138 -26.07 -37.67 -4.44
C THR A 138 -26.26 -38.64 -5.61
N LEU A 139 -26.67 -38.14 -6.76
CA LEU A 139 -26.82 -38.93 -7.99
C LEU A 139 -25.49 -39.54 -8.43
N ALA A 140 -24.39 -38.77 -8.40
CA ALA A 140 -23.08 -39.28 -8.81
C ALA A 140 -22.59 -40.45 -7.94
N LYS A 141 -22.89 -40.42 -6.64
CA LYS A 141 -22.61 -41.54 -5.73
C LYS A 141 -23.45 -42.77 -6.06
N SER A 142 -24.73 -42.58 -6.39
CA SER A 142 -25.64 -43.67 -6.77
C SER A 142 -25.15 -44.36 -8.04
N ASN A 143 -24.91 -43.59 -9.11
CA ASN A 143 -24.46 -44.12 -10.39
C ASN A 143 -23.12 -44.85 -10.24
N TYR A 144 -22.20 -44.32 -9.43
CA TYR A 144 -20.95 -45.00 -9.11
C TYR A 144 -21.15 -46.33 -8.38
N ALA A 145 -22.04 -46.38 -7.38
CA ALA A 145 -22.35 -47.60 -6.64
C ALA A 145 -23.04 -48.66 -7.52
N GLN A 146 -23.81 -48.22 -8.53
CA GLN A 146 -24.48 -49.08 -9.50
C GLN A 146 -23.61 -49.44 -10.72
N SER A 147 -22.35 -48.99 -10.76
CA SER A 147 -21.43 -49.18 -11.90
C SER A 147 -21.91 -48.56 -13.23
N GLU A 148 -22.78 -47.53 -13.16
CA GLU A 148 -23.31 -46.78 -14.32
C GLU A 148 -22.32 -45.70 -14.80
N PHE A 149 -21.09 -46.10 -15.13
CA PHE A 149 -19.97 -45.16 -15.31
C PHE A 149 -20.16 -44.15 -16.44
N GLU A 150 -20.73 -44.55 -17.59
CA GLU A 150 -20.96 -43.64 -18.73
C GLU A 150 -21.97 -42.53 -18.40
N GLN A 151 -23.05 -42.89 -17.70
CA GLN A 151 -24.06 -41.92 -17.27
C GLN A 151 -23.50 -41.00 -16.19
N ASN A 152 -22.64 -41.55 -15.32
CA ASN A 152 -21.99 -40.80 -14.26
C ASN A 152 -21.05 -39.70 -14.80
N GLU A 153 -20.37 -39.91 -15.93
CA GLU A 153 -19.57 -38.86 -16.59
C GLU A 153 -20.39 -37.60 -16.89
N GLN A 154 -21.63 -37.76 -17.33
CA GLN A 154 -22.53 -36.64 -17.60
C GLN A 154 -22.93 -35.91 -16.31
N VAL A 155 -23.17 -36.65 -15.23
CA VAL A 155 -23.48 -36.07 -13.91
C VAL A 155 -22.28 -35.30 -13.36
N LEU A 156 -21.07 -35.85 -13.46
CA LEU A 156 -19.81 -35.22 -13.03
C LEU A 156 -19.51 -33.94 -13.84
N SER A 157 -19.83 -33.93 -15.13
CA SER A 157 -19.75 -32.73 -15.96
C SER A 157 -20.73 -31.63 -15.50
N LYS A 158 -21.97 -32.00 -15.14
CA LYS A 158 -22.95 -31.07 -14.56
C LYS A 158 -22.49 -30.51 -13.23
N ILE A 159 -21.94 -31.33 -12.33
CA ILE A 159 -21.35 -30.88 -11.05
C ILE A 159 -20.24 -29.85 -11.31
N THR A 160 -19.40 -30.08 -12.32
CA THR A 160 -18.33 -29.15 -12.70
C THR A 160 -18.87 -27.79 -13.15
N SER A 161 -19.90 -27.80 -14.00
CA SER A 161 -20.52 -26.57 -14.49
C SER A 161 -21.16 -25.79 -13.34
N GLU A 162 -21.98 -26.46 -12.52
CA GLU A 162 -22.68 -25.86 -11.39
C GLU A 162 -21.70 -25.29 -10.35
N GLY A 163 -20.67 -26.07 -9.99
CA GLY A 163 -19.64 -25.64 -9.05
C GLY A 163 -18.84 -24.42 -9.54
N LYS A 164 -18.59 -24.31 -10.86
CA LYS A 164 -17.95 -23.13 -11.45
C LYS A 164 -18.85 -21.89 -11.36
N GLN A 165 -20.14 -22.03 -11.59
CA GLN A 165 -21.09 -20.92 -11.51
C GLN A 165 -21.19 -20.39 -10.08
N ILE A 166 -21.38 -21.28 -9.10
CA ILE A 166 -21.38 -20.92 -7.66
C ILE A 166 -20.07 -20.21 -7.28
N ASN A 167 -18.92 -20.77 -7.66
CA ASN A 167 -17.62 -20.16 -7.36
C ASN A 167 -17.46 -18.77 -7.97
N LYS A 168 -17.95 -18.55 -9.20
CA LYS A 168 -17.92 -17.25 -9.86
C LYS A 168 -18.74 -16.21 -9.10
N ILE A 169 -19.96 -16.55 -8.69
CA ILE A 169 -20.83 -15.67 -7.90
C ILE A 169 -20.15 -15.28 -6.59
N LEU A 170 -19.63 -16.27 -5.85
CA LEU A 170 -18.93 -16.03 -4.57
C LEU A 170 -17.69 -15.15 -4.75
N TYR A 171 -16.93 -15.35 -5.83
CA TYR A 171 -15.77 -14.53 -6.14
C TYR A 171 -16.15 -13.07 -6.42
N GLU A 172 -17.18 -12.84 -7.23
CA GLU A 172 -17.67 -11.50 -7.57
C GLU A 172 -18.18 -10.75 -6.33
N ILE A 173 -18.96 -11.43 -5.47
CA ILE A 173 -19.44 -10.84 -4.21
C ILE A 173 -18.28 -10.49 -3.28
N ASN A 174 -17.29 -11.38 -3.15
CA ASN A 174 -16.11 -11.11 -2.34
C ASN A 174 -15.34 -9.89 -2.87
N LEU A 175 -15.20 -9.74 -4.19
CA LEU A 175 -14.55 -8.59 -4.80
C LEU A 175 -15.33 -7.28 -4.51
N GLN A 176 -16.66 -7.30 -4.65
CA GLN A 176 -17.51 -6.16 -4.31
C GLN A 176 -17.40 -5.78 -2.83
N ASN A 177 -17.42 -6.76 -1.93
CA ASN A 177 -17.25 -6.55 -0.50
C ASN A 177 -15.89 -5.92 -0.14
N LYS A 178 -14.80 -6.33 -0.82
CA LYS A 178 -13.48 -5.70 -0.66
C LYS A 178 -13.49 -4.24 -1.10
N ILE A 179 -14.07 -3.94 -2.26
CA ILE A 179 -14.18 -2.56 -2.76
C ILE A 179 -15.04 -1.71 -1.82
N HIS A 180 -16.17 -2.23 -1.36
CA HIS A 180 -17.05 -1.54 -0.42
C HIS A 180 -16.33 -1.19 0.90
N LYS A 181 -15.65 -2.16 1.51
CA LYS A 181 -14.84 -1.92 2.72
C LYS A 181 -13.73 -0.88 2.48
N ALA A 182 -13.07 -0.95 1.32
CA ALA A 182 -12.05 0.03 0.96
C ALA A 182 -12.63 1.43 0.75
N LYS A 183 -13.82 1.56 0.15
CA LYS A 183 -14.55 2.84 0.03
C LYS A 183 -14.93 3.43 1.39
N LEU A 184 -15.42 2.60 2.32
CA LEU A 184 -15.69 3.03 3.69
C LEU A 184 -14.42 3.52 4.40
N PHE A 185 -13.31 2.80 4.21
CA PHE A 185 -12.01 3.24 4.72
C PHE A 185 -11.60 4.59 4.11
N ALA A 186 -11.70 4.74 2.78
CA ALA A 186 -11.38 5.94 2.04
C ALA A 186 -12.20 7.15 2.52
N GLN A 187 -13.50 6.97 2.77
CA GLN A 187 -14.37 8.01 3.34
C GLN A 187 -13.88 8.46 4.71
N LYS A 188 -13.59 7.54 5.63
CA LYS A 188 -13.03 7.88 6.96
C LYS A 188 -11.66 8.56 6.83
N TYR A 189 -10.85 8.15 5.87
CA TYR A 189 -9.52 8.72 5.64
C TYR A 189 -9.57 10.19 5.18
N THR A 190 -10.69 10.68 4.66
CA THR A 190 -10.83 12.09 4.25
C THR A 190 -10.69 13.08 5.42
N GLU A 191 -11.00 12.68 6.65
CA GLU A 191 -10.77 13.51 7.84
C GLU A 191 -9.28 13.81 8.04
N ARG A 192 -8.43 12.79 7.86
CA ARG A 192 -6.98 12.96 7.89
C ARG A 192 -6.50 13.89 6.78
N ILE A 193 -7.07 13.78 5.58
CA ILE A 193 -6.74 14.68 4.47
C ILE A 193 -7.12 16.13 4.79
N ASN A 194 -8.31 16.37 5.36
CA ASN A 194 -8.74 17.71 5.78
C ASN A 194 -7.78 18.33 6.81
N ASN A 195 -7.31 17.53 7.77
CA ASN A 195 -6.32 17.99 8.75
C ASN A 195 -4.99 18.38 8.09
N LEU A 196 -4.52 17.60 7.11
CA LEU A 196 -3.31 17.91 6.36
C LEU A 196 -3.47 19.16 5.48
N ILE A 197 -4.64 19.37 4.88
CA ILE A 197 -4.97 20.59 4.13
C ILE A 197 -4.88 21.81 5.05
N SER A 198 -5.51 21.75 6.23
CA SER A 198 -5.44 22.83 7.22
C SER A 198 -4.00 23.15 7.64
N GLN A 199 -3.20 22.12 7.91
CA GLN A 199 -1.77 22.27 8.25
C GLN A 199 -0.99 22.92 7.10
N ALA A 200 -1.13 22.41 5.87
CA ALA A 200 -0.46 22.93 4.69
C ALA A 200 -0.80 24.41 4.46
N THR A 201 -2.07 24.78 4.57
CA THR A 201 -2.51 26.19 4.45
C THR A 201 -1.91 27.06 5.54
N LYS A 202 -1.88 26.59 6.80
CA LYS A 202 -1.34 27.34 7.93
C LYS A 202 0.14 27.67 7.76
N ILE A 203 0.93 26.76 7.18
CA ILE A 203 2.37 26.96 6.94
C ILE A 203 2.69 27.51 5.55
N GLY A 204 1.67 27.94 4.79
CA GLY A 204 1.85 28.60 3.48
C GLY A 204 2.13 27.68 2.29
N LEU A 205 1.98 26.36 2.45
CA LEU A 205 2.18 25.37 1.38
C LEU A 205 0.88 25.15 0.58
N LEU A 206 0.41 26.19 -0.09
CA LEU A 206 -0.87 26.19 -0.80
C LEU A 206 -0.95 25.16 -1.92
N GLN A 207 0.16 24.88 -2.62
CA GLN A 207 0.20 23.86 -3.67
C GLN A 207 -0.06 22.46 -3.11
N ASN A 208 0.55 22.11 -1.97
CA ASN A 208 0.30 20.84 -1.30
C ASN A 208 -1.14 20.74 -0.79
N ALA A 209 -1.72 21.84 -0.29
CA ALA A 209 -3.13 21.89 0.10
C ALA A 209 -4.06 21.61 -1.10
N GLN A 210 -3.79 22.22 -2.26
CA GLN A 210 -4.55 21.97 -3.49
C GLN A 210 -4.40 20.53 -4.00
N GLU A 211 -3.18 19.97 -3.93
CA GLU A 211 -2.93 18.59 -4.31
C GLU A 211 -3.72 17.63 -3.40
N LEU A 212 -3.73 17.87 -2.09
CA LEU A 212 -4.54 17.10 -1.14
C LEU A 212 -6.05 17.17 -1.43
N GLU A 213 -6.60 18.33 -1.82
CA GLU A 213 -8.02 18.45 -2.21
C GLU A 213 -8.35 17.66 -3.49
N ARG A 214 -7.44 17.68 -4.47
CA ARG A 214 -7.58 16.84 -5.69
C ARG A 214 -7.53 15.36 -5.34
N THR A 215 -6.54 14.95 -4.53
CA THR A 215 -6.40 13.56 -4.10
C THR A 215 -7.60 13.10 -3.27
N LYS A 216 -8.16 13.94 -2.41
CA LYS A 216 -9.41 13.67 -1.68
C LYS A 216 -10.57 13.38 -2.63
N THR A 217 -10.74 14.20 -3.67
CA THR A 217 -11.77 14.01 -4.70
C THR A 217 -11.56 12.69 -5.45
N HIS A 218 -10.33 12.40 -5.87
CA HIS A 218 -10.00 11.13 -6.54
C HIS A 218 -10.22 9.92 -5.62
N LEU A 219 -9.89 10.05 -4.33
CA LEU A 219 -10.06 9.00 -3.34
C LEU A 219 -11.55 8.66 -3.11
N LEU A 220 -12.42 9.67 -3.06
CA LEU A 220 -13.87 9.48 -2.93
C LEU A 220 -14.51 8.88 -4.20
N ASN A 221 -13.96 9.19 -5.37
CA ASN A 221 -14.44 8.70 -6.66
C ASN A 221 -13.82 7.36 -7.10
N ALA A 222 -12.89 6.81 -6.32
CA ALA A 222 -12.18 5.58 -6.67
C ALA A 222 -13.12 4.36 -6.64
N ASN A 223 -13.03 3.51 -7.68
CA ASN A 223 -13.87 2.33 -7.85
C ASN A 223 -13.11 1.01 -7.68
N THR A 224 -11.80 1.06 -7.49
CA THR A 224 -10.97 -0.12 -7.23
C THR A 224 -10.10 0.08 -6.00
N THR A 225 -9.69 -1.03 -5.38
CA THR A 225 -8.76 -1.00 -4.24
C THR A 225 -7.38 -0.45 -4.63
N SER A 226 -6.95 -0.67 -5.87
CA SER A 226 -5.69 -0.12 -6.41
C SER A 226 -5.71 1.41 -6.47
N GLN A 227 -6.79 1.99 -7.02
CA GLN A 227 -6.97 3.44 -7.06
C GLN A 227 -7.00 4.04 -5.64
N ILE A 228 -7.69 3.41 -4.70
CA ILE A 228 -7.72 3.84 -3.29
C ILE A 228 -6.31 3.81 -2.68
N SER A 229 -5.57 2.72 -2.87
CA SER A 229 -4.19 2.56 -2.39
C SER A 229 -3.25 3.62 -2.96
N GLN A 230 -3.31 3.87 -4.27
CA GLN A 230 -2.49 4.88 -4.94
C GLN A 230 -2.75 6.29 -4.40
N ASN A 231 -4.01 6.67 -4.22
CA ASN A 231 -4.36 7.97 -3.65
C ASN A 231 -3.88 8.11 -2.20
N ILE A 232 -4.00 7.07 -1.37
CA ILE A 232 -3.46 7.09 0.00
C ILE A 232 -1.93 7.27 -0.01
N LYS A 233 -1.21 6.63 -0.93
CA LYS A 233 0.24 6.80 -1.05
C LYS A 233 0.62 8.25 -1.36
N ILE A 234 -0.12 8.92 -2.26
CA ILE A 234 0.09 10.35 -2.56
C ILE A 234 -0.08 11.19 -1.28
N VAL A 235 -1.15 10.94 -0.51
CA VAL A 235 -1.37 11.63 0.77
C VAL A 235 -0.21 11.41 1.73
N ILE A 236 0.31 10.18 1.85
CA ILE A 236 1.45 9.86 2.73
C ILE A 236 2.70 10.62 2.31
N VAL A 237 3.00 10.68 1.01
CA VAL A 237 4.15 11.43 0.49
C VAL A 237 4.03 12.91 0.80
N ILE A 238 2.83 13.50 0.61
CA ILE A 238 2.59 14.91 0.96
C ILE A 238 2.73 15.11 2.47
N GLN A 239 2.19 14.21 3.29
CA GLN A 239 2.32 14.27 4.74
C GLN A 239 3.79 14.27 5.18
N GLN A 240 4.64 13.41 4.60
CA GLN A 240 6.07 13.37 4.90
C GLN A 240 6.76 14.69 4.56
N LYS A 241 6.42 15.30 3.40
CA LYS A 241 6.92 16.63 3.02
C LYS A 241 6.49 17.71 4.02
N LEU A 242 5.21 17.69 4.44
CA LEU A 242 4.68 18.65 5.41
C LEU A 242 5.41 18.55 6.75
N GLN A 243 5.63 17.32 7.24
CA GLN A 243 6.34 17.09 8.49
C GLN A 243 7.77 17.66 8.44
N GLY A 244 8.52 17.40 7.37
CA GLY A 244 9.87 17.94 7.22
C GLY A 244 9.92 19.48 7.20
N VAL A 245 8.95 20.13 6.53
CA VAL A 245 8.88 21.60 6.53
C VAL A 245 8.47 22.14 7.90
N GLN A 246 7.57 21.46 8.61
CA GLN A 246 7.16 21.84 9.96
C GLN A 246 8.33 21.77 10.95
N GLU A 247 9.14 20.70 10.90
CA GLU A 247 10.34 20.56 11.74
C GLU A 247 11.33 21.72 11.51
N ILE A 248 11.56 22.11 10.25
CA ILE A 248 12.41 23.26 9.90
C ILE A 248 11.80 24.57 10.43
N HIS A 249 10.49 24.75 10.28
CA HIS A 249 9.78 25.93 10.74
C HIS A 249 9.84 26.06 12.28
N GLU A 250 9.64 24.97 13.01
CA GLU A 250 9.74 24.93 14.48
C GLU A 250 11.18 25.20 14.95
N ALA A 251 12.18 24.62 14.28
CA ALA A 251 13.59 24.89 14.58
C ALA A 251 13.95 26.37 14.35
N LYS A 252 13.45 26.98 13.28
CA LYS A 252 13.62 28.42 13.00
C LYS A 252 13.02 29.27 14.12
N ILE A 253 11.80 28.96 14.57
CA ILE A 253 11.15 29.68 15.69
C ILE A 253 11.97 29.54 16.97
N LEU A 254 12.45 28.33 17.30
CA LEU A 254 13.25 28.09 18.50
C LEU A 254 14.56 28.92 18.49
N ASN A 255 15.24 28.98 17.35
CA ASN A 255 16.45 29.77 17.18
C ASN A 255 16.17 31.27 17.35
N ILE A 256 15.11 31.79 16.73
CA ILE A 256 14.70 33.19 16.90
C ILE A 256 14.38 33.50 18.37
N LYS A 257 13.66 32.61 19.06
CA LYS A 257 13.35 32.74 20.49
C LYS A 257 14.62 32.81 21.34
N SER A 258 15.58 31.91 21.10
CA SER A 258 16.87 31.91 21.78
C SER A 258 17.65 33.21 21.54
N THR A 259 17.68 33.67 20.28
CA THR A 259 18.31 34.94 19.91
C THR A 259 17.68 36.13 20.63
N LEU A 260 16.35 36.20 20.70
CA LEU A 260 15.65 37.28 21.41
C LEU A 260 15.95 37.26 22.91
N ASN A 261 16.01 36.09 23.53
CA ASN A 261 16.40 35.96 24.94
C ASN A 261 17.82 36.47 25.18
N SER A 262 18.77 36.12 24.31
CA SER A 262 20.15 36.62 24.39
C SER A 262 20.23 38.14 24.23
N LEU A 263 19.49 38.70 23.28
CA LEU A 263 19.44 40.15 23.07
C LEU A 263 18.81 40.88 24.27
N GLU A 264 17.79 40.31 24.88
CA GLU A 264 17.19 40.87 26.10
C GLU A 264 18.18 40.87 27.27
N GLN A 265 18.93 39.79 27.47
CA GLN A 265 19.97 39.75 28.50
C GLN A 265 21.07 40.78 28.22
N LYS A 266 21.46 40.96 26.95
CA LYS A 266 22.40 42.01 26.56
C LYS A 266 21.86 43.41 26.86
N ALA A 267 20.59 43.69 26.57
CA ALA A 267 19.98 44.98 26.93
C ALA A 267 20.00 45.22 28.44
N LYS A 268 19.69 44.20 29.25
CA LYS A 268 19.75 44.27 30.72
C LYS A 268 21.18 44.46 31.24
N SER A 269 22.19 43.89 30.57
CA SER A 269 23.58 44.19 30.93
C SER A 269 23.90 45.65 30.66
N LEU A 270 23.63 46.14 29.44
CA LEU A 270 23.94 47.50 29.02
C LEU A 270 23.21 48.57 29.85
N SER A 271 22.07 48.26 30.47
CA SER A 271 21.38 49.23 31.34
C SER A 271 22.17 49.63 32.57
N HIS A 272 23.15 48.83 33.01
CA HIS A 272 24.00 49.17 34.15
C HIS A 272 25.02 50.27 33.78
N ASP A 273 25.43 50.33 32.51
CA ASP A 273 26.49 51.21 32.03
C ASP A 273 25.94 52.50 31.37
N VAL A 274 24.63 52.60 31.22
CA VAL A 274 23.95 53.68 30.50
C VAL A 274 23.27 54.65 31.47
N THR A 275 23.57 55.94 31.34
CA THR A 275 22.85 57.01 32.05
C THR A 275 21.58 57.40 31.29
N GLU A 276 20.46 57.51 32.01
CA GLU A 276 19.12 57.67 31.43
C GLU A 276 18.96 58.98 30.62
N TYR A 277 19.75 60.01 30.93
CA TYR A 277 19.71 61.33 30.30
C TYR A 277 20.58 61.46 29.04
N LYS A 278 21.37 60.44 28.68
CA LYS A 278 22.21 60.44 27.48
C LYS A 278 21.51 59.75 26.30
N ALA A 279 21.98 60.05 25.08
CA ALA A 279 21.44 59.45 23.84
C ALA A 279 21.41 57.91 23.89
N SER A 280 22.38 57.27 24.56
CA SER A 280 22.44 55.83 24.80
C SER A 280 21.24 55.29 25.59
N GLY A 281 20.72 56.05 26.56
CA GLY A 281 19.51 55.71 27.33
C GLY A 281 18.25 55.66 26.46
N HIS A 282 18.09 56.63 25.55
CA HIS A 282 16.99 56.64 24.59
C HIS A 282 17.07 55.45 23.62
N PHE A 283 18.26 55.14 23.10
CA PHE A 283 18.45 53.97 22.24
C PHE A 283 18.17 52.66 22.97
N LEU A 284 18.53 52.55 24.25
CA LEU A 284 18.28 51.36 25.06
C LEU A 284 16.79 51.12 25.30
N LYS A 285 16.02 52.18 25.63
CA LYS A 285 14.55 52.10 25.73
C LYS A 285 13.92 51.62 24.42
N LYS A 286 14.40 52.14 23.28
CA LYS A 286 13.96 51.70 21.95
C LYS A 286 14.30 50.23 21.69
N ALA A 287 15.45 49.74 22.13
CA ALA A 287 15.81 48.33 21.99
C ALA A 287 14.87 47.40 22.77
N PHE A 288 14.56 47.73 24.03
CA PHE A 288 13.58 46.96 24.82
C PHE A 288 12.20 46.92 24.16
N TYR A 289 11.70 48.07 23.70
CA TYR A 289 10.43 48.13 22.97
C TYR A 289 10.43 47.23 21.71
N LEU A 290 11.53 47.23 20.95
CA LEU A 290 11.66 46.39 19.77
C LEU A 290 11.76 44.90 20.11
N ILE A 291 12.41 44.53 21.22
CA ILE A 291 12.50 43.14 21.69
C ILE A 291 11.12 42.60 22.03
N ASP A 292 10.33 43.35 22.81
CA ASP A 292 8.96 42.95 23.16
C ASP A 292 8.08 42.88 21.91
N GLY A 293 8.23 43.86 21.00
CA GLY A 293 7.58 43.84 19.71
C GLY A 293 7.98 42.63 18.85
N ALA A 294 9.23 42.17 18.90
CA ALA A 294 9.70 41.01 18.16
C ALA A 294 9.21 39.69 18.77
N LYS A 295 9.12 39.60 20.10
CA LYS A 295 8.51 38.45 20.79
C LYS A 295 7.04 38.28 20.45
N LYS A 296 6.29 39.39 20.37
CA LYS A 296 4.88 39.39 19.93
C LYS A 296 4.77 38.93 18.47
N ASP A 297 5.60 39.47 17.59
CA ASP A 297 5.61 39.10 16.17
C ASP A 297 6.00 37.63 15.95
N LEU A 298 6.90 37.07 16.75
CA LEU A 298 7.39 35.70 16.56
C LEU A 298 6.26 34.65 16.51
N GLN A 299 5.15 34.90 17.23
CA GLN A 299 3.99 34.01 17.25
C GLN A 299 3.14 34.07 15.97
N ALA A 300 3.13 35.21 15.28
CA ALA A 300 2.26 35.47 14.12
C ALA A 300 3.03 35.50 12.80
N ASN A 301 4.24 36.06 12.80
CA ASN A 301 5.10 36.22 11.65
C ASN A 301 6.59 36.23 12.08
N PRO A 302 7.25 35.06 12.07
CA PRO A 302 8.67 34.93 12.42
C PRO A 302 9.61 35.81 11.58
N ASP A 303 9.24 36.17 10.35
CA ASP A 303 10.06 37.01 9.49
C ASP A 303 10.03 38.49 9.91
N LEU A 304 8.91 38.97 10.46
CA LEU A 304 8.87 40.30 11.09
C LEU A 304 9.73 40.35 12.36
N ALA A 305 9.70 39.29 13.17
CA ALA A 305 10.58 39.16 14.32
C ALA A 305 12.07 39.21 13.90
N LEU A 306 12.45 38.52 12.82
CA LEU A 306 13.80 38.57 12.24
C LEU A 306 14.21 39.97 11.77
N LYS A 307 13.30 40.72 11.14
CA LYS A 307 13.57 42.12 10.74
C LYS A 307 13.83 42.99 11.97
N LYS A 308 13.01 42.87 13.02
CA LYS A 308 13.20 43.60 14.29
C LYS A 308 14.53 43.24 14.96
N ILE A 309 14.93 41.96 14.95
CA ILE A 309 16.23 41.50 15.47
C ILE A 309 17.41 42.20 14.82
N LYS A 310 17.40 42.40 13.50
CA LYS A 310 18.46 43.15 12.80
C LYS A 310 18.57 44.58 13.34
N VAL A 311 17.45 45.27 13.46
CA VAL A 311 17.39 46.64 14.00
C VAL A 311 17.89 46.70 15.45
N ILE A 312 17.53 45.72 16.29
CA ILE A 312 18.00 45.63 17.69
C ILE A 312 19.52 45.50 17.74
N LYS A 313 20.11 44.63 16.89
CA LYS A 313 21.57 44.46 16.82
C LYS A 313 22.29 45.75 16.43
N ASP A 314 21.76 46.48 15.45
CA ASP A 314 22.32 47.77 15.03
C ASP A 314 22.24 48.82 16.14
N ILE A 315 21.13 48.83 16.91
CA ILE A 315 20.97 49.71 18.07
C ILE A 315 22.00 49.38 19.15
N PHE A 316 22.21 48.11 19.47
CA PHE A 316 23.22 47.71 20.45
C PHE A 316 24.62 48.13 20.05
N MET A 317 25.01 47.97 18.78
CA MET A 317 26.30 48.46 18.30
C MET A 317 26.47 49.98 18.50
N LYS A 318 25.40 50.76 18.34
CA LYS A 318 25.44 52.22 18.59
C LYS A 318 25.58 52.53 20.07
N ILE A 319 24.84 51.84 20.92
CA ILE A 319 24.91 52.00 22.39
C ILE A 319 26.32 51.68 22.89
N GLU A 320 26.88 50.54 22.47
CA GLU A 320 28.24 50.13 22.85
C GLU A 320 29.27 51.18 22.43
N LYS A 321 29.23 51.66 21.17
CA LYS A 321 30.12 52.75 20.74
C LYS A 321 29.97 53.99 21.61
N MET A 322 28.75 54.37 21.98
CA MET A 322 28.53 55.53 22.85
C MET A 322 29.08 55.33 24.26
N ILE A 323 29.01 54.12 24.83
CA ILE A 323 29.57 53.81 26.15
C ILE A 323 31.10 53.81 26.10
N TYR A 324 31.70 53.17 25.10
CA TYR A 324 33.15 53.00 25.00
C TYR A 324 33.91 54.22 24.45
N ILE A 325 33.24 55.15 23.72
CA ILE A 325 33.85 56.43 23.28
C ILE A 325 33.67 57.53 24.35
N SER A 326 32.78 57.33 25.33
CA SER A 326 32.52 58.29 26.43
C SER A 326 33.21 57.94 27.74
N SER A 327 34.03 56.88 27.76
CA SER A 327 34.89 56.46 28.88
C SER A 327 36.32 56.93 28.64
#